data_AF-E4T5V0-F1
#
_entry.id   AF-E4T5V0-F1
#
_cell.length_a   1.000
_cell.length_b   1.000
_cell.length_c   1.000
_cell.angle_alpha   90.00
_cell.angle_beta   90.00
_cell.angle_gamma   90.00
#
_symmetry.space_group_name_H-M   'P 1'
#
loop_
_entity.id
_entity.type
_entity.pdbx_description
1 polymer ?
#
loop_
_entity_poly.entity_id
_entity_poly.type
_entity_poly.pdbx_seq_one_letter_code
_entity_poly.pdbx_strand_id
1 'polypeptide(L)'
;MSNILSIHNKILDFLLKRRESNPELYFLSRKNNKKGRKDKGYWFLGNDYYLQVAFWNGSDWKEKVYSIGFFVTIERKCWIEFSAQDSKDNAKFFESIVREIGGFYKHKTKNKWYKEYHGKNYLSHLNEFLNIDKPIIDKCINKYNPADIYPISENEFIRYSTKIIDSRMLQKDRGQVDKIVRICWNDKKWCFPSGIDGKSKDPNSYERTFGFGHEEWLFDRSKVSDDGFHYAFVQPLNLKSDKHYNKTFNLHLYTIDPNNDKLLVGIIRNVVCISKQDSEAEFLKYQQRGWMDDMKKQVEFKEGIWNSEIALSPEIFFNIKFKFDDVEEFEEYIYLGSDDINISTNRFKLLPKETEFNYDHEAQLIIPDNQDDFVGNKKNTDTRNKTYKVECSYDPYHDIMQNAINDYLNQSKEYKQVYIERNRVDIKAITQDGIWHYFEIKTDNAKLSIRKALGQIMEYSYFPNIENAQKLIVVSYDKPNAEVIAYLNMIRTKFNIPVWYRYFDVQKNYLSQDY
;
A
#
# COMPACT_ATOMS: atom_id res chain seq x y z
N MET A 1 -1.61 -10.15 10.21
CA MET A 1 -2.27 -11.45 9.99
C MET A 1 -1.32 -12.39 9.25
N SER A 2 -1.51 -13.72 9.33
CA SER A 2 -0.72 -14.66 8.53
C SER A 2 -1.24 -14.62 7.10
N ASN A 3 -0.39 -14.35 6.11
CA ASN A 3 -0.76 -14.35 4.70
C ASN A 3 -0.21 -15.64 4.06
N ILE A 4 -1.06 -16.44 3.38
CA ILE A 4 -0.67 -17.71 2.76
C ILE A 4 0.44 -17.53 1.70
N LEU A 5 0.48 -16.38 1.02
CA LEU A 5 1.52 -16.04 0.04
C LEU A 5 2.90 -15.98 0.69
N SER A 6 3.00 -15.52 1.95
CA SER A 6 4.26 -15.55 2.70
C SER A 6 4.74 -16.97 2.95
N ILE A 7 3.81 -17.92 3.13
CA ILE A 7 4.12 -19.35 3.30
C ILE A 7 4.58 -19.95 1.97
N HIS A 8 3.92 -19.61 0.86
CA HIS A 8 4.38 -19.97 -0.49
C HIS A 8 5.82 -19.52 -0.73
N ASN A 9 6.14 -18.24 -0.50
CA ASN A 9 7.48 -17.70 -0.69
C ASN A 9 8.52 -18.45 0.17
N LYS A 10 8.23 -18.63 1.46
CA LYS A 10 9.15 -19.30 2.39
C LYS A 10 9.42 -20.76 2.04
N ILE A 11 8.39 -21.48 1.58
CA ILE A 11 8.56 -22.88 1.14
C ILE A 11 9.37 -22.95 -0.14
N LEU A 12 9.09 -22.09 -1.13
CA LEU A 12 9.87 -22.06 -2.36
C LEU A 12 11.33 -21.72 -2.07
N ASP A 13 11.59 -20.68 -1.29
CA ASP A 13 12.95 -20.29 -0.88
C ASP A 13 13.66 -21.42 -0.12
N PHE A 14 12.96 -22.13 0.76
CA PHE A 14 13.50 -23.29 1.47
C PHE A 14 13.87 -24.45 0.53
N LEU A 15 12.99 -24.79 -0.42
CA LEU A 15 13.23 -25.86 -1.39
C LEU A 15 14.38 -25.51 -2.35
N LEU A 16 14.47 -24.25 -2.78
CA LEU A 16 15.58 -23.78 -3.62
C LEU A 16 16.91 -23.85 -2.87
N LYS A 17 16.95 -23.43 -1.62
CA LYS A 17 18.15 -23.57 -0.78
C LYS A 17 18.53 -25.05 -0.59
N ARG A 18 17.55 -25.94 -0.44
CA ARG A 18 17.81 -27.39 -0.36
C ARG A 18 18.34 -27.97 -1.67
N ARG A 19 17.97 -27.40 -2.81
CA ARG A 19 18.49 -27.81 -4.13
C ARG A 19 19.96 -27.44 -4.34
N GLU A 20 20.47 -26.41 -3.67
CA GLU A 20 21.90 -26.06 -3.72
C GLU A 20 22.80 -27.24 -3.28
N SER A 21 22.35 -28.03 -2.30
CA SER A 21 23.06 -29.24 -1.84
C SER A 21 22.49 -30.55 -2.40
N ASN A 22 21.32 -30.53 -3.03
CA ASN A 22 20.70 -31.68 -3.67
C ASN A 22 19.98 -31.27 -4.98
N PRO A 23 20.72 -31.17 -6.10
CA PRO A 23 20.17 -30.76 -7.39
C PRO A 23 19.02 -31.64 -7.92
N GLU A 24 18.93 -32.90 -7.48
CA GLU A 24 17.89 -33.85 -7.86
C GLU A 24 16.60 -33.74 -7.02
N LEU A 25 16.52 -32.77 -6.10
CA LEU A 25 15.29 -32.51 -5.34
C LEU A 25 14.23 -31.81 -6.22
N TYR A 26 13.51 -32.58 -7.02
CA TYR A 26 12.43 -32.07 -7.86
C TYR A 26 11.10 -31.96 -7.11
N PHE A 27 10.36 -30.89 -7.41
CA PHE A 27 9.02 -30.63 -6.85
C PHE A 27 8.10 -30.02 -7.92
N LEU A 28 6.79 -30.25 -7.78
CA LEU A 28 5.79 -29.68 -8.67
C LEU A 28 5.34 -28.32 -8.16
N SER A 29 5.54 -27.32 -9.00
CA SER A 29 4.86 -26.05 -8.88
C SER A 29 3.41 -26.14 -9.38
N ARG A 30 2.64 -25.06 -9.19
CA ARG A 30 1.32 -24.90 -9.80
C ARG A 30 1.45 -24.98 -11.32
N LYS A 31 0.74 -25.93 -11.97
CA LYS A 31 0.77 -26.10 -13.43
C LYS A 31 -0.02 -25.02 -14.19
N ASN A 32 -1.21 -24.65 -13.72
CA ASN A 32 -2.14 -23.74 -14.43
C ASN A 32 -2.18 -22.32 -13.86
N ASN A 33 -2.36 -21.31 -14.72
CA ASN A 33 -2.50 -19.90 -14.34
C ASN A 33 -3.84 -19.25 -14.74
N LYS A 34 -4.93 -20.02 -14.91
CA LYS A 34 -6.22 -19.50 -15.40
C LYS A 34 -6.84 -18.36 -14.55
N LYS A 35 -6.33 -18.09 -13.35
CA LYS A 35 -6.79 -17.02 -12.43
C LYS A 35 -5.69 -16.02 -12.05
N GLY A 36 -4.59 -15.96 -12.80
CA GLY A 36 -3.43 -15.10 -12.46
C GLY A 36 -2.74 -15.46 -11.13
N ARG A 37 -3.02 -16.66 -10.58
CA ARG A 37 -2.52 -17.09 -9.26
C ARG A 37 -1.00 -17.23 -9.22
N LYS A 38 -0.36 -17.61 -10.33
CA LYS A 38 1.10 -17.67 -10.39
C LYS A 38 1.68 -16.26 -10.27
N ASP A 39 1.09 -15.30 -10.98
CA ASP A 39 1.55 -13.91 -11.00
C ASP A 39 1.38 -13.24 -9.62
N LYS A 40 0.39 -13.70 -8.85
CA LYS A 40 0.14 -13.29 -7.45
C LYS A 40 1.00 -14.03 -6.41
N GLY A 41 1.87 -14.96 -6.80
CA GLY A 41 2.77 -15.66 -5.86
C GLY A 41 2.27 -16.99 -5.31
N TYR A 42 1.19 -17.58 -5.83
CA TYR A 42 0.73 -18.92 -5.45
C TYR A 42 1.55 -20.00 -6.20
N TRP A 43 2.78 -20.23 -5.74
CA TRP A 43 3.76 -21.13 -6.37
C TRP A 43 3.35 -22.60 -6.42
N PHE A 44 2.53 -23.03 -5.46
CA PHE A 44 2.11 -24.43 -5.28
C PHE A 44 0.59 -24.57 -5.45
N LEU A 45 0.10 -25.79 -5.62
CA LEU A 45 -1.34 -26.06 -5.63
C LEU A 45 -1.96 -25.68 -4.28
N GLY A 46 -3.24 -25.26 -4.26
CA GLY A 46 -3.87 -24.71 -3.07
C GLY A 46 -4.75 -23.49 -3.34
N ASN A 47 -5.12 -22.79 -2.27
CA ASN A 47 -5.98 -21.61 -2.25
C ASN A 47 -5.54 -20.63 -1.15
N ASP A 48 -6.43 -19.73 -0.74
CA ASP A 48 -6.13 -18.66 0.21
C ASP A 48 -5.90 -19.17 1.65
N TYR A 49 -6.24 -20.43 1.93
CA TYR A 49 -6.18 -21.04 3.26
C TYR A 49 -5.12 -22.12 3.39
N TYR A 50 -4.68 -22.73 2.28
CA TYR A 50 -3.67 -23.79 2.30
C TYR A 50 -2.90 -23.89 0.98
N LEU A 51 -1.74 -24.53 1.05
CA LEU A 51 -0.98 -25.00 -0.10
C LEU A 51 -0.61 -26.47 0.03
N GLN A 52 -0.29 -27.10 -1.10
CA GLN A 52 0.20 -28.47 -1.24
C GLN A 52 1.48 -28.49 -2.07
N VAL A 53 2.56 -29.02 -1.49
CA VAL A 53 3.82 -29.33 -2.17
C VAL A 53 3.83 -30.80 -2.55
N ALA A 54 4.11 -31.12 -3.82
CA ALA A 54 4.22 -32.49 -4.31
C ALA A 54 5.62 -32.75 -4.90
N PHE A 55 6.13 -33.96 -4.68
CA PHE A 55 7.44 -34.42 -5.15
C PHE A 55 7.33 -35.57 -6.16
N TRP A 56 6.10 -35.95 -6.48
CA TRP A 56 5.75 -37.00 -7.44
C TRP A 56 4.61 -36.50 -8.33
N ASN A 57 4.48 -37.07 -9.52
CA ASN A 57 3.30 -36.91 -10.33
C ASN A 57 2.15 -37.81 -9.80
N GLY A 58 0.97 -37.67 -10.39
CA GLY A 58 -0.24 -38.33 -9.93
C GLY A 58 -1.20 -37.35 -9.24
N SER A 59 -2.45 -37.39 -9.65
CA SER A 59 -3.49 -36.49 -9.16
C SER A 59 -4.75 -37.26 -8.80
N ASP A 60 -5.41 -36.84 -7.73
CA ASP A 60 -6.77 -37.23 -7.44
C ASP A 60 -7.70 -36.19 -8.08
N TRP A 61 -8.27 -36.50 -9.24
CA TRP A 61 -9.08 -35.51 -9.98
C TRP A 61 -10.42 -35.21 -9.29
N LYS A 62 -10.93 -36.13 -8.46
CA LYS A 62 -12.16 -35.90 -7.69
C LYS A 62 -11.94 -34.90 -6.58
N GLU A 63 -10.79 -34.97 -5.91
CA GLU A 63 -10.42 -34.04 -4.84
C GLU A 63 -9.63 -32.82 -5.36
N LYS A 64 -9.21 -32.83 -6.63
CA LYS A 64 -8.46 -31.76 -7.31
C LYS A 64 -7.13 -31.42 -6.63
N VAL A 65 -6.46 -32.45 -6.12
CA VAL A 65 -5.14 -32.38 -5.43
C VAL A 65 -4.15 -33.35 -6.07
N TYR A 66 -2.86 -33.20 -5.76
CA TYR A 66 -1.91 -34.28 -6.03
C TYR A 66 -2.17 -35.46 -5.10
N SER A 67 -2.00 -36.70 -5.60
CA SER A 67 -2.31 -37.91 -4.84
C SER A 67 -1.42 -38.09 -3.61
N ILE A 68 -0.21 -37.53 -3.64
CA ILE A 68 0.69 -37.41 -2.49
C ILE A 68 1.11 -35.95 -2.35
N GLY A 69 0.94 -35.35 -1.17
CA GLY A 69 1.52 -34.03 -0.92
C GLY A 69 1.67 -33.65 0.54
N PHE A 70 2.59 -32.71 0.76
CA PHE A 70 2.80 -32.04 2.04
C PHE A 70 1.98 -30.75 2.06
N PHE A 71 1.05 -30.63 3.01
CA PHE A 71 0.11 -29.53 3.11
C PHE A 71 0.52 -28.55 4.22
N VAL A 72 0.28 -27.26 3.99
CA VAL A 72 0.45 -26.21 5.00
C VAL A 72 -0.71 -25.24 4.95
N THR A 73 -1.32 -24.92 6.09
CA THR A 73 -2.40 -23.92 6.18
C THR A 73 -1.89 -22.53 6.54
N ILE A 74 -2.74 -21.52 6.39
CA ILE A 74 -2.50 -20.14 6.80
C ILE A 74 -2.23 -20.02 8.32
N GLU A 75 -2.81 -20.91 9.14
CA GLU A 75 -2.52 -21.05 10.58
C GLU A 75 -1.26 -21.85 10.88
N ARG A 76 -0.52 -22.26 9.84
CA ARG A 76 0.76 -23.00 9.89
C ARG A 76 0.65 -24.44 10.38
N LYS A 77 -0.55 -25.04 10.31
CA LYS A 77 -0.72 -26.49 10.52
C LYS A 77 -0.21 -27.23 9.28
N CYS A 78 0.40 -28.40 9.45
CA CYS A 78 0.90 -29.18 8.33
C CYS A 78 0.74 -30.69 8.50
N TRP A 79 0.58 -31.38 7.39
CA TRP A 79 0.37 -32.83 7.32
C TRP A 79 0.85 -33.37 5.97
N ILE A 80 1.10 -34.68 5.91
CA ILE A 80 1.12 -35.42 4.64
C ILE A 80 -0.28 -35.94 4.38
N GLU A 81 -0.75 -35.77 3.14
CA GLU A 81 -1.98 -36.38 2.66
C GLU A 81 -1.70 -37.36 1.52
N PHE A 82 -2.29 -38.55 1.61
CA PHE A 82 -2.48 -39.45 0.48
C PHE A 82 -3.96 -39.43 0.07
N SER A 83 -4.26 -39.18 -1.21
CA SER A 83 -5.62 -39.13 -1.75
C SER A 83 -5.78 -40.00 -3.00
N ALA A 84 -6.74 -40.93 -2.95
CA ALA A 84 -7.06 -41.85 -4.05
C ALA A 84 -8.59 -42.08 -4.16
N GLN A 85 -9.39 -41.02 -4.15
CA GLN A 85 -10.85 -41.13 -4.35
C GLN A 85 -11.21 -41.60 -5.76
N ASP A 86 -10.32 -41.35 -6.72
CA ASP A 86 -10.50 -41.68 -8.12
C ASP A 86 -9.96 -43.07 -8.52
N SER A 87 -9.05 -43.66 -7.74
CA SER A 87 -8.40 -44.93 -8.07
C SER A 87 -8.37 -45.92 -6.90
N LYS A 88 -9.01 -47.08 -7.09
CA LYS A 88 -8.96 -48.20 -6.12
C LYS A 88 -7.57 -48.81 -6.00
N ASP A 89 -6.79 -48.81 -7.07
CA ASP A 89 -5.45 -49.40 -7.05
C ASP A 89 -4.45 -48.48 -6.34
N ASN A 90 -4.55 -47.16 -6.55
CA ASN A 90 -3.79 -46.19 -5.76
C ASN A 90 -4.18 -46.27 -4.27
N ALA A 91 -5.45 -46.51 -3.96
CA ALA A 91 -5.89 -46.70 -2.57
C ALA A 91 -5.20 -47.92 -1.91
N LYS A 92 -5.12 -49.07 -2.59
CA LYS A 92 -4.40 -50.26 -2.10
C LYS A 92 -2.89 -50.00 -1.94
N PHE A 93 -2.30 -49.28 -2.90
CA PHE A 93 -0.91 -48.86 -2.83
C PHE A 93 -0.64 -47.98 -1.61
N PHE A 94 -1.50 -46.99 -1.34
CA PHE A 94 -1.37 -46.13 -0.16
C PHE A 94 -1.57 -46.86 1.16
N GLU A 95 -2.45 -47.86 1.23
CA GLU A 95 -2.56 -48.73 2.41
C GLU A 95 -1.26 -49.48 2.72
N SER A 96 -0.46 -49.79 1.70
CA SER A 96 0.87 -50.41 1.87
C SER A 96 1.88 -49.42 2.42
N ILE A 97 1.94 -48.19 1.87
CA ILE A 97 2.85 -47.13 2.34
C ILE A 97 2.54 -46.71 3.78
N VAL A 98 1.24 -46.56 4.11
CA VAL A 98 0.78 -46.16 5.45
C VAL A 98 1.28 -47.12 6.53
N ARG A 99 1.35 -48.42 6.23
CA ARG A 99 1.90 -49.43 7.16
C ARG A 99 3.42 -49.32 7.32
N GLU A 100 4.15 -48.97 6.26
CA GLU A 100 5.61 -48.83 6.31
C GLU A 100 6.05 -47.57 7.08
N ILE A 101 5.34 -46.44 6.92
CA ILE A 101 5.71 -45.17 7.57
C ILE A 101 5.15 -45.06 9.00
N GLY A 102 3.92 -45.56 9.24
CA GLY A 102 3.22 -45.38 10.51
C GLY A 102 2.75 -43.94 10.77
N GLY A 103 1.96 -43.75 11.83
CA GLY A 103 1.45 -42.43 12.25
C GLY A 103 0.33 -41.83 11.38
N PHE A 104 -0.15 -42.55 10.37
CA PHE A 104 -1.28 -42.13 9.55
C PHE A 104 -2.63 -42.56 10.14
N TYR A 105 -3.65 -41.74 9.93
CA TYR A 105 -5.05 -42.10 10.13
C TYR A 105 -5.86 -41.98 8.83
N LYS A 106 -6.84 -42.86 8.62
CA LYS A 106 -7.75 -42.83 7.47
C LYS A 106 -8.91 -41.89 7.73
N HIS A 107 -9.27 -41.04 6.76
CA HIS A 107 -10.38 -40.10 6.92
C HIS A 107 -11.73 -40.75 6.66
N LYS A 108 -12.38 -41.19 7.74
CA LYS A 108 -13.69 -41.83 7.71
C LYS A 108 -13.70 -42.98 6.68
N THR A 109 -14.69 -43.01 5.80
CA THR A 109 -14.84 -44.00 4.72
C THR A 109 -14.13 -43.60 3.44
N LYS A 110 -13.46 -42.45 3.39
CA LYS A 110 -12.75 -42.00 2.18
C LYS A 110 -11.41 -42.74 2.05
N ASN A 111 -11.00 -42.98 0.80
CA ASN A 111 -9.60 -43.33 0.43
C ASN A 111 -8.64 -42.13 0.60
N LYS A 112 -8.56 -41.58 1.81
CA LYS A 112 -7.62 -40.52 2.18
C LYS A 112 -6.94 -40.84 3.50
N TRP A 113 -5.64 -40.59 3.58
CA TRP A 113 -4.83 -40.83 4.78
C TRP A 113 -4.02 -39.60 5.14
N TYR A 114 -3.90 -39.34 6.43
CA TYR A 114 -3.32 -38.13 6.99
C TYR A 114 -2.27 -38.49 8.04
N LYS A 115 -1.09 -37.89 7.96
CA LYS A 115 -0.08 -37.88 9.04
C LYS A 115 0.20 -36.43 9.41
N GLU A 116 -0.20 -36.04 10.61
CA GLU A 116 -0.03 -34.67 11.11
C GLU A 116 1.36 -34.46 11.71
N TYR A 117 1.92 -33.27 11.50
CA TYR A 117 3.08 -32.81 12.28
C TYR A 117 2.62 -31.79 13.31
N HIS A 118 2.88 -32.08 14.58
CA HIS A 118 2.44 -31.21 15.67
C HIS A 118 3.31 -29.95 15.80
N GLY A 119 2.68 -28.80 15.93
CA GLY A 119 3.34 -27.49 16.04
C GLY A 119 3.12 -26.61 14.81
N LYS A 120 3.74 -25.43 14.81
CA LYS A 120 3.57 -24.39 13.77
C LYS A 120 4.83 -24.13 12.94
N ASN A 121 5.92 -24.89 13.15
CA ASN A 121 7.17 -24.74 12.42
C ASN A 121 7.17 -25.59 11.15
N TYR A 122 6.30 -25.24 10.21
CA TYR A 122 6.10 -25.99 8.96
C TYR A 122 7.36 -26.17 8.11
N LEU A 123 8.37 -25.29 8.22
CA LEU A 123 9.65 -25.47 7.52
C LEU A 123 10.50 -26.57 8.16
N SER A 124 10.52 -26.65 9.49
CA SER A 124 11.14 -27.78 10.21
C SER A 124 10.45 -29.09 9.86
N HIS A 125 9.12 -29.07 9.76
CA HIS A 125 8.32 -30.26 9.49
C HIS A 125 8.42 -30.70 8.03
N LEU A 126 8.53 -29.74 7.09
CA LEU A 126 8.87 -30.03 5.70
C LEU A 126 10.28 -30.61 5.60
N ASN A 127 11.22 -30.11 6.40
CA ASN A 127 12.55 -30.70 6.46
C ASN A 127 12.53 -32.13 6.99
N GLU A 128 11.81 -32.39 8.08
CA GLU A 128 11.61 -33.72 8.65
C GLU A 128 11.00 -34.67 7.61
N PHE A 129 9.92 -34.25 6.94
CA PHE A 129 9.29 -34.98 5.85
C PHE A 129 10.31 -35.39 4.76
N LEU A 130 11.12 -34.43 4.30
CA LEU A 130 12.09 -34.66 3.23
C LEU A 130 13.18 -35.68 3.62
N ASN A 131 13.56 -35.73 4.90
CA ASN A 131 14.65 -36.60 5.37
C ASN A 131 14.16 -37.97 5.87
N ILE A 132 12.91 -38.09 6.30
CA ILE A 132 12.36 -39.30 6.93
C ILE A 132 11.33 -39.98 6.04
N ASP A 133 10.23 -39.28 5.75
CA ASP A 133 9.06 -39.89 5.11
C ASP A 133 9.21 -39.99 3.59
N LYS A 134 9.74 -38.95 2.94
CA LYS A 134 9.94 -38.93 1.48
C LYS A 134 10.79 -40.11 0.97
N PRO A 135 11.95 -40.46 1.57
CA PRO A 135 12.76 -41.60 1.10
C PRO A 135 12.01 -42.94 1.18
N ILE A 136 11.15 -43.13 2.18
CA ILE A 136 10.32 -44.34 2.33
C ILE A 136 9.26 -44.39 1.22
N ILE A 137 8.64 -43.24 0.91
CA ILE A 137 7.68 -43.12 -0.20
C ILE A 137 8.38 -43.42 -1.54
N ASP A 138 9.57 -42.84 -1.78
CA ASP A 138 10.35 -43.10 -3.00
C ASP A 138 10.64 -44.61 -3.16
N LYS A 139 11.06 -45.28 -2.07
CA LYS A 139 11.29 -46.73 -2.06
C LYS A 139 10.02 -47.52 -2.38
N CYS A 140 8.88 -47.12 -1.82
CA CYS A 140 7.60 -47.76 -2.10
C CYS A 140 7.18 -47.59 -3.57
N ILE A 141 7.32 -46.39 -4.13
CA ILE A 141 6.98 -46.14 -5.54
C ILE A 141 7.82 -47.03 -6.45
N ASN A 142 9.13 -47.12 -6.21
CA ASN A 142 10.02 -48.00 -6.99
C ASN A 142 9.67 -49.49 -6.82
N LYS A 143 9.28 -49.92 -5.61
CA LYS A 143 8.93 -51.31 -5.31
C LYS A 143 7.61 -51.75 -5.93
N TYR A 144 6.57 -50.93 -5.79
CA TYR A 144 5.19 -51.29 -6.18
C TYR A 144 4.82 -50.79 -7.58
N ASN A 145 5.59 -49.85 -8.15
CA ASN A 145 5.45 -49.30 -9.50
C ASN A 145 3.99 -48.97 -9.89
N PRO A 146 3.31 -48.09 -9.15
CA PRO A 146 1.94 -47.69 -9.46
C PRO A 146 1.88 -46.97 -10.82
N ALA A 147 0.80 -47.19 -11.59
CA ALA A 147 0.71 -46.73 -12.97
C ALA A 147 0.85 -45.20 -13.15
N ASP A 148 0.25 -44.40 -12.25
CA ASP A 148 0.12 -42.95 -12.42
C ASP A 148 0.91 -42.12 -11.39
N ILE A 149 1.67 -42.76 -10.50
CA ILE A 149 2.44 -42.08 -9.44
C ILE A 149 3.92 -42.40 -9.63
N TYR A 150 4.71 -41.41 -10.02
CA TYR A 150 6.13 -41.56 -10.31
C TYR A 150 6.94 -40.33 -9.90
N PRO A 151 8.25 -40.48 -9.63
CA PRO A 151 9.14 -39.35 -9.34
C PRO A 151 9.14 -38.34 -10.49
N ILE A 152 9.17 -37.05 -10.16
CA ILE A 152 9.22 -35.98 -11.16
C ILE A 152 10.55 -36.08 -11.92
N SER A 153 10.49 -36.08 -13.25
CA SER A 153 11.69 -36.01 -14.08
C SER A 153 12.25 -34.59 -14.15
N GLU A 154 13.54 -34.44 -14.47
CA GLU A 154 14.17 -33.14 -14.70
C GLU A 154 13.42 -32.32 -15.76
N ASN A 155 13.02 -32.95 -16.88
CA ASN A 155 12.25 -32.32 -17.95
C ASN A 155 10.90 -31.76 -17.46
N GLU A 156 10.19 -32.49 -16.60
CA GLU A 156 8.95 -32.00 -15.99
C GLU A 156 9.21 -30.87 -15.01
N PHE A 157 10.26 -30.98 -14.21
CA PHE A 157 10.66 -29.91 -13.29
C PHE A 157 10.97 -28.62 -14.04
N ILE A 158 11.79 -28.69 -15.10
CA ILE A 158 12.10 -27.53 -15.96
C ILE A 158 10.82 -26.95 -16.56
N ARG A 159 9.96 -27.81 -17.12
CA ARG A 159 8.71 -27.38 -17.76
C ARG A 159 7.78 -26.62 -16.82
N TYR A 160 7.65 -27.05 -15.57
CA TYR A 160 6.66 -26.49 -14.64
C TYR A 160 7.24 -25.48 -13.66
N SER A 161 8.48 -25.64 -13.22
CA SER A 161 9.05 -24.89 -12.09
C SER A 161 9.97 -23.74 -12.51
N THR A 162 10.71 -23.83 -13.63
CA THR A 162 11.69 -22.80 -14.02
C THR A 162 11.10 -21.39 -14.05
N LYS A 163 9.98 -21.18 -14.76
CA LYS A 163 9.34 -19.84 -14.82
C LYS A 163 8.99 -19.26 -13.44
N ILE A 164 8.57 -20.11 -12.50
CA ILE A 164 8.23 -19.68 -11.14
C ILE A 164 9.48 -19.34 -10.35
N ILE A 165 10.56 -20.12 -10.52
CA ILE A 165 11.85 -19.87 -9.90
C ILE A 165 12.41 -18.54 -10.39
N ASP A 166 12.42 -18.31 -11.71
CA ASP A 166 12.86 -17.06 -12.32
C ASP A 166 12.04 -15.88 -11.80
N SER A 167 10.71 -16.02 -11.75
CA SER A 167 9.83 -14.99 -11.18
C SER A 167 10.17 -14.69 -9.71
N ARG A 168 10.45 -15.72 -8.90
CA ARG A 168 10.82 -15.53 -7.49
C ARG A 168 12.20 -14.89 -7.34
N MET A 169 13.16 -15.21 -8.21
CA MET A 169 14.47 -14.56 -8.19
C MET A 169 14.35 -13.08 -8.54
N LEU A 170 13.59 -12.73 -9.59
CA LEU A 170 13.32 -11.33 -9.94
C LEU A 170 12.66 -10.54 -8.81
N GLN A 171 11.71 -11.15 -8.08
CA GLN A 171 11.10 -10.54 -6.90
C GLN A 171 12.14 -10.24 -5.81
N LYS A 172 13.04 -11.18 -5.55
CA LYS A 172 14.11 -10.99 -4.54
C LYS A 172 15.09 -9.90 -4.96
N ASP A 173 15.50 -9.89 -6.22
CA ASP A 173 16.42 -8.91 -6.78
C ASP A 173 15.83 -7.50 -6.71
N ARG A 174 14.56 -7.34 -7.09
CA ARG A 174 13.82 -6.10 -6.88
C ARG A 174 13.85 -5.66 -5.42
N GLY A 175 13.53 -6.57 -4.50
CA GLY A 175 13.55 -6.31 -3.07
C GLY A 175 14.93 -5.97 -2.49
N GLN A 176 16.03 -6.16 -3.24
CA GLN A 176 17.36 -5.69 -2.83
C GLN A 176 17.52 -4.17 -2.99
N VAL A 177 16.87 -3.59 -4.01
CA VAL A 177 16.96 -2.16 -4.35
C VAL A 177 15.74 -1.39 -3.88
N ASP A 178 14.53 -1.88 -4.17
CA ASP A 178 13.28 -1.29 -3.72
C ASP A 178 13.03 -1.71 -2.26
N LYS A 179 13.03 -0.72 -1.37
CA LYS A 179 12.83 -0.88 0.06
C LYS A 179 11.58 -0.17 0.51
N ILE A 180 10.95 -0.71 1.55
CA ILE A 180 9.81 -0.10 2.23
C ILE A 180 10.30 0.34 3.60
N VAL A 181 10.03 1.59 3.94
CA VAL A 181 10.36 2.17 5.23
C VAL A 181 9.12 2.80 5.84
N ARG A 182 8.91 2.52 7.13
CA ARG A 182 7.95 3.27 7.94
C ARG A 182 8.58 4.59 8.32
N ILE A 183 7.85 5.69 8.18
CA ILE A 183 8.19 7.00 8.75
C ILE A 183 7.12 7.42 9.78
N CYS A 184 7.44 8.42 10.60
CA CYS A 184 6.51 8.98 11.58
C CYS A 184 5.26 9.59 10.90
N TRP A 185 4.16 9.68 11.64
CA TRP A 185 2.97 10.40 11.17
C TRP A 185 3.24 11.90 11.20
N ASN A 186 2.84 12.60 10.13
CA ASN A 186 3.00 14.05 10.02
C ASN A 186 1.89 14.64 9.13
N ASP A 187 1.15 15.61 9.66
CA ASP A 187 0.06 16.31 8.96
C ASP A 187 0.53 17.64 8.32
N LYS A 188 1.84 17.82 8.19
CA LYS A 188 2.55 18.97 7.60
C LYS A 188 3.43 18.54 6.43
N LYS A 189 3.06 17.43 5.78
CA LYS A 189 3.73 16.87 4.59
C LYS A 189 5.23 16.59 4.79
N TRP A 190 5.65 16.25 6.01
CA TRP A 190 7.05 16.01 6.37
C TRP A 190 7.99 17.17 5.99
N CYS A 191 7.48 18.40 5.99
CA CYS A 191 8.27 19.62 5.81
C CYS A 191 8.47 20.40 7.12
N PHE A 192 7.77 20.00 8.19
CA PHE A 192 7.68 20.73 9.46
C PHE A 192 7.14 19.79 10.56
N PRO A 193 7.52 19.94 11.84
CA PRO A 193 7.00 19.09 12.91
C PRO A 193 5.49 19.28 13.14
N SER A 194 4.74 18.19 13.25
CA SER A 194 3.28 18.20 13.48
C SER A 194 2.90 18.32 14.96
N GLY A 195 3.83 18.11 15.90
CA GLY A 195 3.54 18.02 17.33
C GLY A 195 2.97 16.65 17.74
N ILE A 196 2.38 16.55 18.93
CA ILE A 196 1.88 15.27 19.48
C ILE A 196 0.59 14.76 18.83
N ASP A 197 -0.15 15.64 18.14
CA ASP A 197 -1.45 15.30 17.58
C ASP A 197 -1.33 14.24 16.48
N GLY A 198 -2.14 13.19 16.62
CA GLY A 198 -2.15 12.05 15.69
C GLY A 198 -1.01 11.05 15.86
N LYS A 199 0.00 11.33 16.69
CA LYS A 199 1.11 10.40 16.96
C LYS A 199 0.70 9.33 17.98
N SER A 200 1.60 8.37 18.17
CA SER A 200 1.41 7.25 19.11
C SER A 200 0.98 7.72 20.50
N LYS A 201 -0.06 7.07 21.04
CA LYS A 201 -0.55 7.32 22.41
C LYS A 201 0.25 6.59 23.49
N ASP A 202 1.17 5.70 23.10
CA ASP A 202 2.04 4.97 24.04
C ASP A 202 3.02 5.95 24.72
N PRO A 203 2.99 6.10 26.05
CA PRO A 203 3.88 7.01 26.78
C PRO A 203 5.37 6.67 26.62
N ASN A 204 5.71 5.43 26.25
CA ASN A 204 7.08 5.00 26.03
C ASN A 204 7.54 5.18 24.57
N SER A 205 6.67 5.66 23.68
CA SER A 205 7.05 5.91 22.30
C SER A 205 7.84 7.21 22.18
N TYR A 206 8.88 7.17 21.35
CA TYR A 206 9.77 8.31 21.09
C TYR A 206 8.98 9.60 20.74
N GLU A 207 8.04 9.48 19.81
CA GLU A 207 7.18 10.58 19.36
C GLU A 207 6.34 11.17 20.50
N ARG A 208 5.89 10.35 21.45
CA ARG A 208 5.12 10.81 22.60
C ARG A 208 5.97 11.50 23.64
N THR A 209 7.20 11.01 23.84
CA THR A 209 8.17 11.59 24.78
C THR A 209 8.70 12.94 24.30
N PHE A 210 9.04 13.06 23.01
CA PHE A 210 9.69 14.27 22.48
C PHE A 210 8.75 15.18 21.68
N GLY A 211 7.57 14.72 21.27
CA GLY A 211 6.61 15.49 20.48
C GLY A 211 6.91 15.54 18.98
N PHE A 212 7.99 14.90 18.53
CA PHE A 212 8.38 14.83 17.12
C PHE A 212 9.12 13.53 16.76
N GLY A 213 9.24 13.25 15.47
CA GLY A 213 10.11 12.27 14.84
C GLY A 213 11.13 12.96 13.93
N HIS A 214 12.29 12.34 13.74
CA HIS A 214 13.37 12.95 12.94
C HIS A 214 13.11 12.93 11.43
N GLU A 215 12.16 12.11 10.96
CA GLU A 215 11.72 12.09 9.57
C GLU A 215 10.77 13.25 9.21
N GLU A 216 10.39 14.14 10.15
CA GLU A 216 9.39 15.19 9.91
C GLU A 216 9.87 16.37 9.05
N TRP A 217 11.14 16.39 8.66
CA TRP A 217 11.72 17.34 7.69
C TRP A 217 12.17 16.67 6.40
N LEU A 218 11.77 15.42 6.16
CA LEU A 218 12.20 14.63 5.00
C LEU A 218 11.92 15.34 3.66
N PHE A 219 10.91 16.22 3.59
CA PHE A 219 10.56 16.97 2.38
C PHE A 219 10.80 18.49 2.50
N ASP A 220 11.61 18.94 3.46
CA ASP A 220 11.95 20.34 3.64
C ASP A 220 12.93 20.85 2.57
N ARG A 221 12.37 21.36 1.47
CA ARG A 221 13.10 21.93 0.33
C ARG A 221 13.93 23.18 0.67
N SER A 222 13.78 23.76 1.87
CA SER A 222 14.61 24.89 2.30
C SER A 222 16.02 24.47 2.77
N LYS A 223 16.24 23.18 3.01
CA LYS A 223 17.47 22.63 3.60
C LYS A 223 18.24 21.75 2.61
N VAL A 224 18.63 22.35 1.48
CA VAL A 224 19.45 21.70 0.45
C VAL A 224 20.90 22.15 0.62
N SER A 225 21.81 21.19 0.76
CA SER A 225 23.25 21.46 0.91
C SER A 225 23.87 21.98 -0.39
N ASP A 226 25.09 22.50 -0.32
CA ASP A 226 25.78 23.09 -1.48
C ASP A 226 26.07 22.09 -2.61
N ASP A 227 26.13 20.80 -2.28
CA ASP A 227 26.30 19.71 -3.25
C ASP A 227 24.99 19.36 -4.00
N GLY A 228 23.90 20.07 -3.71
CA GLY A 228 22.58 19.86 -4.29
C GLY A 228 21.81 18.68 -3.69
N PHE A 229 22.33 18.05 -2.63
CA PHE A 229 21.63 16.99 -1.90
C PHE A 229 20.87 17.53 -0.69
N HIS A 230 19.75 16.89 -0.38
CA HIS A 230 19.09 16.97 0.90
C HIS A 230 19.57 15.82 1.78
N TYR A 231 20.00 16.14 3.01
CA TYR A 231 20.44 15.18 4.01
C TYR A 231 19.32 15.00 5.02
N ALA A 232 18.99 13.74 5.31
CA ALA A 232 17.85 13.40 6.15
C ALA A 232 18.11 12.17 7.02
N PHE A 233 17.18 11.96 7.94
CA PHE A 233 17.15 10.82 8.83
C PHE A 233 15.99 9.90 8.46
N VAL A 234 16.22 8.58 8.51
CA VAL A 234 15.19 7.54 8.40
C VAL A 234 15.47 6.45 9.45
N GLN A 235 14.59 6.27 10.44
CA GLN A 235 14.82 5.37 11.58
C GLN A 235 15.19 3.93 11.19
N PRO A 236 14.57 3.29 10.17
CA PRO A 236 14.96 1.97 9.68
C PRO A 236 16.44 1.79 9.26
N LEU A 237 17.13 2.88 8.93
CA LEU A 237 18.54 2.89 8.51
C LEU A 237 19.49 3.29 9.65
N ASN A 238 18.96 3.72 10.80
CA ASN A 238 19.75 4.02 11.99
C ASN A 238 20.21 2.72 12.68
N LEU A 239 21.36 2.21 12.26
CA LEU A 239 21.95 0.97 12.76
C LEU A 239 23.28 1.25 13.46
N LYS A 240 23.61 0.43 14.46
CA LYS A 240 24.94 0.47 15.10
C LYS A 240 26.10 0.17 14.14
N SER A 241 25.82 -0.58 13.06
CA SER A 241 26.78 -0.98 12.03
C SER A 241 26.57 -0.18 10.74
N ASP A 242 27.65 0.15 10.04
CA ASP A 242 27.61 0.84 8.75
C ASP A 242 27.35 -0.11 7.55
N LYS A 243 26.59 -1.20 7.76
CA LYS A 243 26.35 -2.24 6.74
C LYS A 243 25.62 -1.74 5.49
N HIS A 244 25.03 -0.54 5.56
CA HIS A 244 24.33 0.12 4.49
C HIS A 244 25.12 1.27 3.87
N TYR A 245 26.26 1.66 4.43
CA TYR A 245 27.09 2.73 3.89
C TYR A 245 27.35 2.52 2.39
N ASN A 246 27.18 3.60 1.62
CA ASN A 246 27.36 3.66 0.17
C ASN A 246 26.43 2.74 -0.62
N LYS A 247 25.38 2.18 0.01
CA LYS A 247 24.29 1.51 -0.71
C LYS A 247 23.27 2.53 -1.17
N THR A 248 22.72 2.26 -2.34
CA THR A 248 21.65 3.04 -2.95
C THR A 248 20.34 2.24 -2.94
N PHE A 249 19.25 2.88 -2.52
CA PHE A 249 17.92 2.27 -2.48
C PHE A 249 16.86 3.19 -3.10
N ASN A 250 15.77 2.58 -3.59
CA ASN A 250 14.51 3.30 -3.78
C ASN A 250 13.68 3.09 -2.51
N LEU A 251 13.39 4.15 -1.78
CA LEU A 251 12.63 4.10 -0.53
C LEU A 251 11.16 4.40 -0.80
N HIS A 252 10.32 3.38 -0.72
CA HIS A 252 8.87 3.51 -0.62
C HIS A 252 8.49 3.84 0.82
N LEU A 253 7.96 5.03 1.02
CA LEU A 253 7.64 5.56 2.34
C LEU A 253 6.19 5.25 2.67
N TYR A 254 5.96 4.63 3.82
CA TYR A 254 4.62 4.51 4.38
C TYR A 254 4.58 5.02 5.82
N THR A 255 3.42 5.49 6.24
CA THR A 255 3.15 5.89 7.62
C THR A 255 1.95 5.11 8.16
N ILE A 256 1.73 5.20 9.47
CA ILE A 256 0.51 4.72 10.11
C ILE A 256 -0.18 5.94 10.66
N ASP A 257 -1.39 6.19 10.20
CA ASP A 257 -2.18 7.35 10.59
C ASP A 257 -2.78 7.17 12.01
N PRO A 258 -3.47 8.20 12.54
CA PRO A 258 -4.10 8.13 13.86
C PRO A 258 -5.22 7.08 13.97
N ASN A 259 -5.84 6.70 12.84
CA ASN A 259 -6.86 5.65 12.74
C ASN A 259 -6.26 4.24 12.64
N ASN A 260 -4.93 4.14 12.61
CA ASN A 260 -4.16 2.91 12.45
C ASN A 260 -4.23 2.32 11.02
N ASP A 261 -4.52 3.16 10.03
CA ASP A 261 -4.44 2.85 8.61
C ASP A 261 -3.01 3.03 8.09
N LYS A 262 -2.61 2.16 7.16
CA LYS A 262 -1.29 2.22 6.52
C LYS A 262 -1.40 3.04 5.24
N LEU A 263 -0.65 4.13 5.18
CA LEU A 263 -0.70 5.06 4.07
C LEU A 263 0.65 5.09 3.38
N LEU A 264 0.69 4.83 2.08
CA LEU A 264 1.85 5.09 1.24
C LEU A 264 1.87 6.58 0.89
N VAL A 265 2.97 7.27 1.19
CA VAL A 265 3.03 8.75 1.17
C VAL A 265 4.00 9.30 0.13
N GLY A 266 4.93 8.48 -0.36
CA GLY A 266 5.81 8.87 -1.44
C GLY A 266 6.88 7.82 -1.70
N ILE A 267 7.69 8.09 -2.72
CA ILE A 267 8.86 7.31 -3.10
C ILE A 267 10.04 8.26 -3.23
N ILE A 268 11.17 7.93 -2.61
CA ILE A 268 12.43 8.62 -2.88
C ILE A 268 13.33 7.64 -3.63
N ARG A 269 13.63 7.94 -4.88
CA ARG A 269 14.53 7.13 -5.70
C ARG A 269 15.99 7.46 -5.39
N ASN A 270 16.89 6.55 -5.73
CA ASN A 270 18.34 6.79 -5.69
C ASN A 270 18.89 7.31 -4.35
N VAL A 271 18.27 6.93 -3.22
CA VAL A 271 18.69 7.34 -1.88
C VAL A 271 20.02 6.69 -1.54
N VAL A 272 21.02 7.51 -1.23
CA VAL A 272 22.35 7.05 -0.82
C VAL A 272 22.45 7.05 0.69
N CYS A 273 22.80 5.91 1.27
CA CYS A 273 23.10 5.80 2.69
C CYS A 273 24.50 6.36 2.98
N ILE A 274 24.59 7.30 3.92
CA ILE A 274 25.82 8.04 4.22
C ILE A 274 26.57 7.44 5.42
N SER A 275 27.83 7.84 5.61
CA SER A 275 28.61 7.47 6.79
C SER A 275 28.30 8.40 7.98
N LYS A 276 28.75 8.01 9.17
CA LYS A 276 28.69 8.86 10.36
C LYS A 276 29.52 10.14 10.18
N GLN A 277 30.67 10.05 9.52
CA GLN A 277 31.51 11.21 9.21
C GLN A 277 30.82 12.19 8.27
N ASP A 278 30.08 11.68 7.27
CA ASP A 278 29.25 12.53 6.39
C ASP A 278 28.15 13.25 7.19
N SER A 279 27.52 12.55 8.13
CA SER A 279 26.52 13.14 9.03
C SER A 279 27.11 14.26 9.90
N GLU A 280 28.27 14.02 10.54
CA GLU A 280 28.95 15.05 11.35
C GLU A 280 29.30 16.28 10.52
N ALA A 281 29.84 16.08 9.31
CA ALA A 281 30.21 17.16 8.41
C ALA A 281 28.98 17.99 7.99
N GLU A 282 27.86 17.35 7.67
CA GLU A 282 26.63 18.05 7.30
C GLU A 282 25.97 18.73 8.50
N PHE A 283 25.99 18.11 9.67
CA PHE A 283 25.48 18.68 10.92
C PHE A 283 26.16 20.03 11.23
N LEU A 284 27.48 20.12 11.06
CA LEU A 284 28.23 21.37 11.23
C LEU A 284 27.75 22.46 10.25
N LYS A 285 27.41 22.11 9.00
CA LYS A 285 26.83 23.06 8.05
C LYS A 285 25.44 23.54 8.48
N TYR A 286 24.59 22.63 8.98
CA TYR A 286 23.27 22.98 9.53
C TYR A 286 23.39 23.95 10.70
N GLN A 287 24.39 23.78 11.57
CA GLN A 287 24.67 24.73 12.65
C GLN A 287 25.13 26.09 12.12
N GLN A 288 26.09 26.12 11.20
CA GLN A 288 26.62 27.37 10.62
C GLN A 288 25.55 28.19 9.89
N ARG A 289 24.55 27.53 9.28
CA ARG A 289 23.44 28.16 8.57
C ARG A 289 22.27 28.56 9.47
N GLY A 290 22.33 28.24 10.76
CA GLY A 290 21.22 28.47 11.71
C GLY A 290 20.02 27.52 11.52
N TRP A 291 20.11 26.56 10.60
CA TRP A 291 19.02 25.60 10.34
C TRP A 291 18.74 24.72 11.54
N MET A 292 19.75 24.45 12.38
CA MET A 292 19.53 23.71 13.60
C MET A 292 18.72 24.47 14.65
N ASP A 293 19.01 25.75 14.82
CA ASP A 293 18.22 26.60 15.70
C ASP A 293 16.80 26.77 15.19
N ASP A 294 16.61 26.83 13.87
CA ASP A 294 15.28 26.86 13.26
C ASP A 294 14.51 25.57 13.57
N MET A 295 15.08 24.39 13.32
CA MET A 295 14.43 23.11 13.62
C MET A 295 14.07 22.99 15.11
N LYS A 296 14.98 23.40 16.00
CA LYS A 296 14.73 23.42 17.45
C LYS A 296 13.55 24.33 17.81
N LYS A 297 13.51 25.56 17.30
CA LYS A 297 12.39 26.49 17.53
C LYS A 297 11.06 25.96 16.99
N GLN A 298 11.08 25.24 15.87
CA GLN A 298 9.88 24.64 15.30
C GLN A 298 9.32 23.52 16.20
N VAL A 299 10.20 22.71 16.78
CA VAL A 299 9.82 21.68 17.76
C VAL A 299 9.25 22.33 19.02
N GLU A 300 9.92 23.33 19.58
CA GLU A 300 9.45 24.07 20.77
C GLU A 300 8.11 24.77 20.51
N PHE A 301 7.91 25.34 19.32
CA PHE A 301 6.64 25.94 18.89
C PHE A 301 5.48 24.94 18.87
N LYS A 302 5.78 23.65 18.69
CA LYS A 302 4.82 22.54 18.74
C LYS A 302 4.80 21.83 20.10
N GLU A 303 5.32 22.49 21.13
CA GLU A 303 5.39 21.98 22.51
C GLU A 303 6.24 20.69 22.63
N GLY A 304 7.10 20.42 21.65
CA GLY A 304 8.05 19.32 21.68
C GLY A 304 9.34 19.65 22.44
N ILE A 305 10.17 18.64 22.64
CA ILE A 305 11.41 18.70 23.43
C ILE A 305 12.60 18.29 22.56
N TRP A 306 13.46 19.26 22.21
CA TRP A 306 14.73 19.00 21.51
C TRP A 306 15.82 18.48 22.47
N ASN A 307 15.74 17.22 22.88
CA ASN A 307 16.69 16.64 23.83
C ASN A 307 16.86 15.12 23.69
N SER A 308 16.68 14.59 22.49
CA SER A 308 16.87 13.15 22.25
C SER A 308 18.31 12.82 21.87
N GLU A 309 18.70 11.54 22.03
CA GLU A 309 20.02 11.04 21.62
C GLU A 309 20.35 11.44 20.19
N ILE A 310 19.44 11.19 19.24
CA ILE A 310 19.63 11.55 17.83
C ILE A 310 19.74 13.07 17.66
N ALA A 311 18.91 13.86 18.34
CA ALA A 311 18.92 15.32 18.21
C ALA A 311 20.21 15.97 18.74
N LEU A 312 20.97 15.27 19.56
CA LEU A 312 22.20 15.74 20.21
C LEU A 312 23.47 15.09 19.64
N SER A 313 23.35 14.14 18.71
CA SER A 313 24.47 13.32 18.23
C SER A 313 24.74 13.60 16.74
N PRO A 314 25.72 14.45 16.40
CA PRO A 314 26.05 14.82 15.03
C PRO A 314 26.28 13.62 14.10
N GLU A 315 26.81 12.52 14.63
CA GLU A 315 27.19 11.32 13.89
C GLU A 315 26.02 10.43 13.45
N ILE A 316 24.83 10.61 14.02
CA ILE A 316 23.62 9.87 13.65
C ILE A 316 22.44 10.79 13.31
N PHE A 317 22.67 12.10 13.25
CA PHE A 317 21.63 13.07 12.94
C PHE A 317 21.08 12.87 11.52
N PHE A 318 21.95 12.51 10.57
CA PHE A 318 21.58 12.12 9.21
C PHE A 318 22.06 10.70 8.92
N ASN A 319 21.32 9.96 8.10
CA ASN A 319 21.75 8.62 7.65
C ASN A 319 21.50 8.36 6.17
N ILE A 320 20.89 9.31 5.47
CA ILE A 320 20.69 9.27 4.03
C ILE A 320 20.90 10.65 3.39
N LYS A 321 21.14 10.63 2.09
CA LYS A 321 21.03 11.80 1.22
C LYS A 321 20.37 11.46 -0.11
N PHE A 322 19.68 12.43 -0.71
CA PHE A 322 19.02 12.30 -2.01
C PHE A 322 18.80 13.67 -2.67
N LYS A 323 18.39 13.69 -3.94
CA LYS A 323 18.00 14.92 -4.65
C LYS A 323 16.48 15.01 -4.72
N PHE A 324 15.95 16.22 -4.67
CA PHE A 324 14.50 16.43 -4.78
C PHE A 324 13.91 16.02 -6.14
N ASP A 325 14.73 15.98 -7.20
CA ASP A 325 14.34 15.45 -8.51
C ASP A 325 14.06 13.93 -8.48
N ASP A 326 14.56 13.23 -7.45
CA ASP A 326 14.31 11.80 -7.24
C ASP A 326 13.08 11.52 -6.36
N VAL A 327 12.34 12.56 -5.93
CA VAL A 327 11.19 12.41 -5.03
C VAL A 327 9.88 12.38 -5.83
N GLU A 328 9.10 11.32 -5.62
CA GLU A 328 7.71 11.18 -6.05
C GLU A 328 6.80 11.33 -4.83
N GLU A 329 6.25 12.52 -4.61
CA GLU A 329 5.26 12.79 -3.57
C GLU A 329 3.86 12.44 -4.11
N PHE A 330 3.03 11.80 -3.29
CA PHE A 330 1.63 11.56 -3.65
C PHE A 330 0.74 12.71 -3.17
N GLU A 331 -0.08 13.25 -4.06
CA GLU A 331 -1.03 14.34 -3.72
C GLU A 331 -2.19 13.84 -2.83
N GLU A 332 -2.47 12.54 -2.83
CA GLU A 332 -3.36 11.88 -1.88
C GLU A 332 -2.66 10.72 -1.17
N TYR A 333 -3.12 10.39 0.04
CA TYR A 333 -2.66 9.21 0.74
C TYR A 333 -3.19 7.95 0.05
N ILE A 334 -2.28 7.03 -0.30
CA ILE A 334 -2.66 5.75 -0.89
C ILE A 334 -2.79 4.72 0.23
N TYR A 335 -4.01 4.23 0.46
CA TYR A 335 -4.26 3.20 1.47
C TYR A 335 -3.70 1.84 1.04
N LEU A 336 -2.86 1.28 1.91
CA LEU A 336 -2.27 -0.04 1.75
C LEU A 336 -3.14 -1.09 2.42
N GLY A 337 -3.33 -2.22 1.75
CA GLY A 337 -4.05 -3.38 2.26
C GLY A 337 -3.48 -3.82 3.61
N SER A 338 -4.37 -4.07 4.58
CA SER A 338 -3.97 -4.52 5.91
C SER A 338 -3.18 -5.84 5.90
N ASP A 339 -3.36 -6.65 4.85
CA ASP A 339 -2.77 -7.96 4.60
C ASP A 339 -1.62 -7.97 3.57
N ASP A 340 -1.14 -6.79 3.14
CA ASP A 340 -0.02 -6.65 2.20
C ASP A 340 1.20 -7.47 2.65
N ILE A 341 1.67 -8.35 1.76
CA ILE A 341 2.76 -9.29 2.04
C ILE A 341 4.10 -8.59 2.26
N ASN A 342 4.33 -7.45 1.62
CA ASN A 342 5.57 -6.70 1.73
C ASN A 342 5.68 -6.04 3.13
N ILE A 343 4.55 -5.68 3.77
CA ILE A 343 4.52 -5.12 5.13
C ILE A 343 4.38 -6.21 6.20
N SER A 344 5.51 -6.88 6.49
CA SER A 344 5.57 -7.97 7.47
C SER A 344 5.57 -7.54 8.95
N THR A 345 5.71 -6.24 9.25
CA THR A 345 5.80 -5.69 10.60
C THR A 345 5.46 -4.20 10.63
N ASN A 346 4.89 -3.72 11.75
CA ASN A 346 4.64 -2.29 11.97
C ASN A 346 5.84 -1.57 12.62
N ARG A 347 6.93 -2.29 12.93
CA ARG A 347 8.14 -1.69 13.52
C ARG A 347 8.94 -0.96 12.44
N PHE A 348 9.69 0.07 12.84
CA PHE A 348 10.66 0.75 11.98
C PHE A 348 11.78 -0.24 11.57
N LYS A 349 11.59 -0.88 10.41
CA LYS A 349 12.53 -1.84 9.81
C LYS A 349 12.60 -1.59 8.31
N LEU A 350 13.79 -1.80 7.74
CA LEU A 350 14.01 -1.75 6.30
C LEU A 350 13.48 -3.05 5.69
N LEU A 351 12.33 -2.99 5.02
CA LEU A 351 11.69 -4.16 4.41
C LEU A 351 11.98 -4.19 2.91
N PRO A 352 12.13 -5.38 2.28
CA PRO A 352 12.23 -5.48 0.83
C PRO A 352 10.84 -5.32 0.18
N LYS A 353 10.74 -4.56 -0.92
CA LYS A 353 9.57 -4.55 -1.79
C LYS A 353 9.74 -5.62 -2.88
N GLU A 354 9.36 -6.85 -2.54
CA GLU A 354 9.52 -7.98 -3.47
C GLU A 354 8.41 -8.03 -4.52
N THR A 355 7.23 -7.48 -4.21
CA THR A 355 6.05 -7.51 -5.07
C THR A 355 5.41 -6.11 -5.17
N GLU A 356 4.38 -5.97 -6.01
CA GLU A 356 3.55 -4.76 -5.95
C GLU A 356 2.76 -4.69 -4.65
N PHE A 357 2.41 -3.46 -4.27
CA PHE A 357 1.56 -3.25 -3.11
C PHE A 357 0.16 -3.80 -3.39
N ASN A 358 -0.41 -4.45 -2.38
CA ASN A 358 -1.84 -4.64 -2.29
C ASN A 358 -2.45 -3.34 -1.81
N TYR A 359 -3.34 -2.80 -2.61
CA TYR A 359 -4.06 -1.59 -2.33
C TYR A 359 -5.38 -1.95 -1.66
N ASP A 360 -5.73 -1.21 -0.61
CA ASP A 360 -7.05 -1.37 -0.03
C ASP A 360 -8.05 -0.68 -0.97
N HIS A 361 -8.53 -1.41 -1.97
CA HIS A 361 -9.47 -0.87 -2.94
C HIS A 361 -10.76 -0.41 -2.28
N GLU A 362 -11.19 -1.07 -1.19
CA GLU A 362 -12.31 -0.57 -0.41
C GLU A 362 -11.91 0.73 0.27
N ALA A 363 -10.80 0.85 1.01
CA ALA A 363 -10.39 2.14 1.60
C ALA A 363 -10.11 3.26 0.57
N GLN A 364 -9.68 2.89 -0.64
CA GLN A 364 -9.48 3.81 -1.76
C GLN A 364 -10.81 4.22 -2.42
N LEU A 365 -11.83 3.36 -2.35
CA LEU A 365 -13.21 3.63 -2.77
C LEU A 365 -14.07 4.15 -1.62
N ILE A 366 -13.63 4.00 -0.36
CA ILE A 366 -14.18 4.56 0.87
C ILE A 366 -13.84 6.05 0.78
N ILE A 367 -14.67 6.72 -0.01
CA ILE A 367 -15.42 7.84 0.52
C ILE A 367 -15.92 7.40 1.89
N PRO A 368 -15.63 8.09 3.01
CA PRO A 368 -16.06 7.67 4.34
C PRO A 368 -17.55 7.29 4.35
N ASP A 369 -17.85 5.99 4.28
CA ASP A 369 -19.18 5.44 3.98
C ASP A 369 -19.94 5.05 5.25
N ASN A 370 -19.50 5.57 6.40
CA ASN A 370 -20.28 5.56 7.64
C ASN A 370 -20.70 6.98 8.04
N GLN A 371 -21.03 7.79 7.03
CA GLN A 371 -21.59 9.13 7.19
C GLN A 371 -22.60 9.45 6.08
N ASP A 372 -23.41 8.47 5.65
CA ASP A 372 -24.52 8.74 4.72
C ASP A 372 -25.62 9.65 5.29
N ASP A 373 -25.52 9.99 6.59
CA ASP A 373 -26.33 11.03 7.24
C ASP A 373 -25.56 12.35 7.48
N PHE A 374 -24.26 12.44 7.16
CA PHE A 374 -23.46 13.65 7.41
C PHE A 374 -23.32 14.48 6.12
N VAL A 375 -24.06 15.59 6.10
CA VAL A 375 -24.13 16.55 4.99
C VAL A 375 -22.87 17.44 4.88
N GLY A 376 -21.93 17.33 5.82
CA GLY A 376 -20.81 18.26 6.01
C GLY A 376 -21.21 19.42 6.93
N ASN A 377 -20.24 20.08 7.56
CA ASN A 377 -20.48 21.25 8.41
C ASN A 377 -20.25 22.55 7.62
N LYS A 378 -21.07 23.58 7.89
CA LYS A 378 -20.82 24.92 7.35
C LYS A 378 -19.48 25.45 7.83
N LYS A 379 -18.82 26.23 6.97
CA LYS A 379 -17.55 26.87 7.33
C LYS A 379 -17.76 28.06 8.26
N ASN A 380 -16.81 28.26 9.18
CA ASN A 380 -16.75 29.45 10.01
C ASN A 380 -16.32 30.64 9.13
N THR A 381 -17.07 31.74 9.18
CA THR A 381 -16.86 32.93 8.33
C THR A 381 -16.11 34.06 9.03
N ASP A 382 -15.60 33.85 10.25
CA ASP A 382 -14.89 34.86 11.04
C ASP A 382 -13.48 35.10 10.50
N THR A 383 -13.07 36.36 10.41
CA THR A 383 -11.70 36.75 10.06
C THR A 383 -10.71 36.29 11.13
N ARG A 384 -9.79 35.39 10.77
CA ARG A 384 -8.70 34.92 11.65
C ARG A 384 -7.36 35.53 11.20
N ASN A 385 -6.68 36.23 12.10
CA ASN A 385 -5.31 36.66 11.86
C ASN A 385 -4.36 35.47 12.03
N LYS A 386 -3.89 34.91 10.92
CA LYS A 386 -2.74 34.01 10.88
C LYS A 386 -1.61 34.70 10.13
N THR A 387 -0.51 34.97 10.82
CA THR A 387 0.72 35.42 10.16
C THR A 387 1.49 34.19 9.68
N TYR A 388 1.32 33.81 8.41
CA TYR A 388 2.15 32.81 7.75
C TYR A 388 2.56 33.31 6.36
N LYS A 389 3.87 33.45 6.14
CA LYS A 389 4.49 33.60 4.82
C LYS A 389 4.64 32.21 4.19
N VAL A 390 3.57 31.70 3.59
CA VAL A 390 3.53 30.87 2.37
C VAL A 390 2.08 31.03 1.90
N GLU A 391 1.88 31.45 0.64
CA GLU A 391 0.56 31.79 0.08
C GLU A 391 -0.42 30.62 0.16
N CYS A 392 -1.19 30.57 1.25
CA CYS A 392 -2.48 29.93 1.30
C CYS A 392 -3.45 31.05 1.71
N SER A 393 -3.93 31.79 0.72
CA SER A 393 -4.93 32.84 0.95
C SER A 393 -6.24 32.16 1.34
N TYR A 394 -6.52 32.16 2.64
CA TYR A 394 -7.86 31.89 3.14
C TYR A 394 -8.77 33.03 2.65
N ASP A 395 -9.79 32.72 1.86
CA ASP A 395 -10.77 33.69 1.38
C ASP A 395 -12.10 33.50 2.12
N PRO A 396 -12.38 34.31 3.16
CA PRO A 396 -13.67 34.29 3.85
C PRO A 396 -14.87 34.44 2.89
N TYR A 397 -14.69 35.06 1.73
CA TYR A 397 -15.74 35.22 0.73
C TYR A 397 -16.07 33.91 0.00
N HIS A 398 -15.09 33.02 -0.22
CA HIS A 398 -15.33 31.68 -0.76
C HIS A 398 -16.21 30.88 0.18
N ASP A 399 -15.87 30.89 1.47
CA ASP A 399 -16.62 30.19 2.52
C ASP A 399 -18.06 30.72 2.66
N ILE A 400 -18.24 32.06 2.59
CA ILE A 400 -19.56 32.69 2.57
C ILE A 400 -20.38 32.22 1.36
N MET A 401 -19.78 32.27 0.16
CA MET A 401 -20.45 31.81 -1.06
C MET A 401 -20.82 30.33 -1.00
N GLN A 402 -19.89 29.48 -0.54
CA GLN A 402 -20.11 28.05 -0.43
C GLN A 402 -21.24 27.71 0.54
N ASN A 403 -21.26 28.31 1.72
CA ASN A 403 -22.35 28.13 2.68
C ASN A 403 -23.70 28.59 2.10
N ALA A 404 -23.74 29.76 1.43
CA ALA A 404 -24.95 30.32 0.88
C ALA A 404 -25.49 29.52 -0.31
N ILE A 405 -24.62 29.03 -1.20
CA ILE A 405 -24.99 28.15 -2.31
C ILE A 405 -25.50 26.80 -1.78
N ASN A 406 -24.86 26.24 -0.76
CA ASN A 406 -25.34 25.01 -0.13
C ASN A 406 -26.76 25.19 0.45
N ASP A 407 -27.03 26.31 1.12
CA ASP A 407 -28.38 26.62 1.62
C ASP A 407 -29.40 26.77 0.47
N TYR A 408 -29.01 27.47 -0.60
CA TYR A 408 -29.84 27.65 -1.79
C TYR A 408 -30.21 26.30 -2.45
N LEU A 409 -29.21 25.42 -2.63
CA LEU A 409 -29.41 24.12 -3.27
C LEU A 409 -30.24 23.17 -2.41
N ASN A 410 -30.10 23.20 -1.08
CA ASN A 410 -30.92 22.39 -0.16
C ASN A 410 -32.40 22.80 -0.16
N GLN A 411 -32.72 24.03 -0.57
CA GLN A 411 -34.10 24.51 -0.72
C GLN A 411 -34.67 24.27 -2.13
N SER A 412 -33.84 23.85 -3.07
CA SER A 412 -34.25 23.59 -4.45
C SER A 412 -35.09 22.32 -4.54
N LYS A 413 -36.11 22.34 -5.41
CA LYS A 413 -36.88 21.13 -5.74
C LYS A 413 -36.11 20.16 -6.66
N GLU A 414 -35.02 20.62 -7.27
CA GLU A 414 -34.20 19.86 -8.23
C GLU A 414 -33.38 18.76 -7.55
N TYR A 415 -32.90 19.02 -6.33
CA TYR A 415 -31.97 18.14 -5.62
C TYR A 415 -32.66 17.44 -4.46
N LYS A 416 -32.44 16.13 -4.34
CA LYS A 416 -32.90 15.36 -3.18
C LYS A 416 -31.93 15.45 -2.01
N GLN A 417 -30.64 15.64 -2.32
CA GLN A 417 -29.57 15.68 -1.32
C GLN A 417 -28.40 16.53 -1.84
N VAL A 418 -27.83 17.35 -0.97
CA VAL A 418 -26.69 18.23 -1.23
C VAL A 418 -25.64 17.99 -0.15
N TYR A 419 -24.36 18.00 -0.52
CA TYR A 419 -23.21 17.78 0.36
C TYR A 419 -22.19 18.90 0.18
N ILE A 420 -21.57 19.36 1.27
CA ILE A 420 -20.53 20.39 1.26
C ILE A 420 -19.16 19.77 1.63
N GLU A 421 -18.10 20.15 0.91
CA GLU A 421 -16.70 19.69 1.11
C GLU A 421 -16.49 18.15 1.12
N ARG A 422 -17.26 17.40 0.32
CA ARG A 422 -17.11 15.93 0.25
C ARG A 422 -16.23 15.53 -0.93
N ASN A 423 -15.12 14.83 -0.66
CA ASN A 423 -14.11 14.38 -1.64
C ASN A 423 -13.63 15.50 -2.57
N ARG A 424 -13.11 16.59 -1.99
CA ARG A 424 -12.43 17.69 -2.68
C ARG A 424 -13.29 18.59 -3.58
N VAL A 425 -14.57 18.26 -3.76
CA VAL A 425 -15.54 19.13 -4.46
C VAL A 425 -16.18 20.08 -3.45
N ASP A 426 -16.26 21.37 -3.79
CA ASP A 426 -16.86 22.38 -2.90
C ASP A 426 -18.30 22.01 -2.52
N ILE A 427 -19.15 21.66 -3.51
CA ILE A 427 -20.50 21.13 -3.28
C ILE A 427 -20.83 20.00 -4.26
N LYS A 428 -21.46 18.93 -3.76
CA LYS A 428 -22.05 17.86 -4.58
C LYS A 428 -23.56 17.83 -4.38
N ALA A 429 -24.33 17.60 -5.42
CA ALA A 429 -25.77 17.44 -5.30
C ALA A 429 -26.28 16.27 -6.14
N ILE A 430 -27.25 15.53 -5.60
CA ILE A 430 -27.94 14.47 -6.32
C ILE A 430 -29.32 14.99 -6.72
N THR A 431 -29.64 14.94 -8.00
CA THR A 431 -30.99 15.26 -8.49
C THR A 431 -32.01 14.26 -7.95
N GLN A 432 -33.31 14.59 -8.07
CA GLN A 432 -34.39 13.64 -7.76
C GLN A 432 -34.22 12.30 -8.51
N ASP A 433 -33.72 12.34 -9.74
CA ASP A 433 -33.50 11.17 -10.59
C ASP A 433 -32.20 10.41 -10.29
N GLY A 434 -31.45 10.79 -9.24
CA GLY A 434 -30.22 10.10 -8.85
C GLY A 434 -28.97 10.52 -9.62
N ILE A 435 -29.01 11.63 -10.35
CA ILE A 435 -27.89 12.14 -11.14
C ILE A 435 -27.02 13.05 -10.29
N TRP A 436 -25.70 12.86 -10.36
CA TRP A 436 -24.74 13.70 -9.64
C TRP A 436 -24.35 14.96 -10.43
N HIS A 437 -24.48 16.11 -9.77
CA HIS A 437 -23.94 17.40 -10.19
C HIS A 437 -22.86 17.85 -9.21
N TYR A 438 -21.70 18.23 -9.74
CA TYR A 438 -20.58 18.75 -8.94
C TYR A 438 -20.47 20.26 -9.15
N PHE A 439 -20.21 21.00 -8.07
CA PHE A 439 -20.06 22.44 -8.07
C PHE A 439 -18.68 22.80 -7.53
N GLU A 440 -17.93 23.56 -8.32
CA GLU A 440 -16.61 24.10 -7.95
C GLU A 440 -16.71 25.63 -7.87
N ILE A 441 -16.43 26.19 -6.70
CA ILE A 441 -16.66 27.59 -6.38
C ILE A 441 -15.33 28.33 -6.43
N LYS A 442 -15.32 29.49 -7.10
CA LYS A 442 -14.17 30.38 -7.18
C LYS A 442 -14.61 31.82 -6.93
N THR A 443 -13.71 32.63 -6.40
CA THR A 443 -13.96 34.04 -6.06
C THR A 443 -13.26 34.99 -7.03
N ASP A 444 -13.02 34.54 -8.26
CA ASP A 444 -12.53 35.37 -9.36
C ASP A 444 -13.66 35.69 -10.37
N ASN A 445 -13.35 36.53 -11.36
CA ASN A 445 -14.24 36.73 -12.53
C ASN A 445 -14.51 35.42 -13.29
N ALA A 446 -15.57 35.39 -14.11
CA ALA A 446 -16.05 34.16 -14.73
C ALA A 446 -14.97 33.41 -15.54
N LYS A 447 -14.19 34.14 -16.35
CA LYS A 447 -13.12 33.56 -17.19
C LYS A 447 -12.02 32.90 -16.36
N LEU A 448 -11.55 33.58 -15.31
CA LEU A 448 -10.47 33.08 -14.46
C LEU A 448 -10.95 31.92 -13.57
N SER A 449 -12.18 32.01 -13.07
CA SER A 449 -12.83 30.95 -12.31
C SER A 449 -12.91 29.65 -13.11
N ILE A 450 -13.36 29.71 -14.37
CA ILE A 450 -13.39 28.53 -15.26
C ILE A 450 -11.98 27.96 -15.44
N ARG A 451 -10.97 28.80 -15.70
CA ARG A 451 -9.59 28.34 -15.88
C ARG A 451 -9.05 27.59 -14.66
N LYS A 452 -9.31 28.12 -13.46
CA LYS A 452 -8.82 27.52 -12.20
C LYS A 452 -9.61 26.25 -11.82
N ALA A 453 -10.92 26.24 -12.07
CA ALA A 453 -11.82 25.17 -11.66
C ALA A 453 -11.81 23.96 -12.59
N LEU A 454 -11.59 24.15 -13.90
CA LEU A 454 -11.85 23.09 -14.90
C LEU A 454 -11.02 21.82 -14.67
N GLY A 455 -9.71 21.96 -14.40
CA GLY A 455 -8.86 20.80 -14.13
C GLY A 455 -9.29 20.03 -12.87
N GLN A 456 -9.60 20.78 -11.80
CA GLN A 456 -10.02 20.23 -10.51
C GLN A 456 -11.34 19.46 -10.65
N ILE A 457 -12.38 20.10 -11.19
CA ILE A 457 -13.71 19.47 -11.31
C ILE A 457 -13.72 18.28 -12.27
N MET A 458 -12.83 18.26 -13.28
CA MET A 458 -12.63 17.09 -14.16
C MET A 458 -11.92 15.95 -13.44
N GLU A 459 -10.86 16.23 -12.68
CA GLU A 459 -10.15 15.22 -11.89
C GLU A 459 -11.12 14.54 -10.92
N TYR A 460 -11.88 15.33 -10.17
CA TYR A 460 -12.87 14.83 -9.20
C TYR A 460 -13.98 13.99 -9.86
N SER A 461 -14.29 14.28 -11.12
CA SER A 461 -15.35 13.58 -11.84
C SER A 461 -14.87 12.32 -12.55
N TYR A 462 -13.62 12.26 -13.01
CA TYR A 462 -13.15 11.25 -13.97
C TYR A 462 -11.99 10.35 -13.51
N PHE A 463 -11.20 10.76 -12.52
CA PHE A 463 -10.07 9.96 -12.02
C PHE A 463 -10.54 8.81 -11.10
N PRO A 464 -9.93 7.61 -11.14
CA PRO A 464 -8.85 7.17 -12.03
C PRO A 464 -9.32 6.67 -13.42
N ASN A 465 -10.60 6.35 -13.59
CA ASN A 465 -11.26 6.08 -14.87
C ASN A 465 -12.76 5.76 -14.61
N ILE A 466 -13.44 6.63 -13.86
CA ILE A 466 -14.83 6.43 -13.40
C ILE A 466 -15.58 7.73 -13.64
N GLU A 467 -16.82 7.69 -14.13
CA GLU A 467 -17.65 8.88 -14.30
C GLU A 467 -18.54 9.11 -13.07
N ASN A 468 -18.10 9.98 -12.16
CA ASN A 468 -18.77 10.24 -10.88
C ASN A 468 -19.86 11.33 -10.95
N ALA A 469 -19.84 12.20 -11.98
CA ALA A 469 -20.83 13.26 -12.14
C ALA A 469 -21.16 13.48 -13.62
N GLN A 470 -22.46 13.64 -13.93
CA GLN A 470 -22.92 13.92 -15.30
C GLN A 470 -22.86 15.41 -15.64
N LYS A 471 -22.71 16.28 -14.64
CA LYS A 471 -22.69 17.73 -14.81
C LYS A 471 -21.65 18.39 -13.92
N LEU A 472 -20.78 19.19 -14.53
CA LEU A 472 -19.70 19.91 -13.86
C LEU A 472 -20.04 21.40 -13.86
N ILE A 473 -20.25 22.02 -12.71
CA ILE A 473 -20.74 23.38 -12.60
C ILE A 473 -19.67 24.24 -11.93
N VAL A 474 -19.14 25.23 -12.64
CA VAL A 474 -18.28 26.25 -12.05
C VAL A 474 -19.15 27.40 -11.55
N VAL A 475 -18.94 27.82 -10.31
CA VAL A 475 -19.68 28.94 -9.70
C VAL A 475 -18.75 30.06 -9.29
N SER A 476 -19.11 31.30 -9.62
CA SER A 476 -18.42 32.50 -9.17
C SER A 476 -19.41 33.65 -8.93
N TYR A 477 -18.98 34.77 -8.36
CA TYR A 477 -19.85 35.93 -8.14
C TYR A 477 -20.15 36.71 -9.44
N ASP A 478 -19.34 36.52 -10.47
CA ASP A 478 -19.35 37.35 -11.69
C ASP A 478 -20.25 36.75 -12.78
N LYS A 479 -21.11 37.58 -13.39
CA LYS A 479 -21.99 37.15 -14.48
C LYS A 479 -21.19 37.00 -15.77
N PRO A 480 -21.29 35.87 -16.50
CA PRO A 480 -20.47 35.66 -17.69
C PRO A 480 -20.92 36.59 -18.82
N ASN A 481 -19.96 37.14 -19.56
CA ASN A 481 -20.22 37.91 -20.78
C ASN A 481 -20.37 36.99 -22.00
N ALA A 482 -20.71 37.54 -23.17
CA ALA A 482 -20.92 36.78 -24.40
C ALA A 482 -19.70 35.95 -24.82
N GLU A 483 -18.48 36.45 -24.59
CA GLU A 483 -17.24 35.73 -24.91
C GLU A 483 -17.03 34.50 -24.01
N VAL A 484 -17.31 34.63 -22.71
CA VAL A 484 -17.23 33.52 -21.76
C VAL A 484 -18.25 32.43 -22.08
N ILE A 485 -19.48 32.82 -22.46
CA ILE A 485 -20.53 31.89 -22.90
C ILE A 485 -20.09 31.16 -24.18
N ALA A 486 -19.54 31.88 -25.16
CA ALA A 486 -19.00 31.28 -26.38
C ALA A 486 -17.85 30.29 -26.08
N TYR A 487 -16.98 30.62 -25.12
CA TYR A 487 -15.91 29.75 -24.68
C TYR A 487 -16.41 28.44 -24.03
N LEU A 488 -17.41 28.52 -23.14
CA LEU A 488 -18.04 27.33 -22.54
C LEU A 488 -18.69 26.43 -23.60
N ASN A 489 -19.41 27.03 -24.56
CA ASN A 489 -20.00 26.31 -25.68
C ASN A 489 -18.93 25.60 -26.53
N MET A 490 -17.79 26.25 -26.77
CA MET A 490 -16.68 25.62 -27.47
C MET A 490 -16.12 24.43 -26.68
N ILE A 491 -15.97 24.53 -25.36
CA ILE A 491 -15.48 23.41 -24.53
C ILE A 491 -16.44 22.21 -24.65
N ARG A 492 -17.74 22.46 -24.44
CA ARG A 492 -18.79 21.42 -24.52
C ARG A 492 -18.81 20.74 -25.89
N THR A 493 -18.79 21.52 -26.97
CA THR A 493 -18.91 20.99 -28.34
C THR A 493 -17.64 20.32 -28.85
N LYS A 494 -16.46 20.89 -28.56
CA LYS A 494 -15.18 20.38 -29.09
C LYS A 494 -14.65 19.18 -28.30
N PHE A 495 -14.81 19.19 -26.98
CA PHE A 495 -14.20 18.18 -26.11
C PHE A 495 -15.22 17.26 -25.43
N ASN A 496 -16.52 17.50 -25.62
CA ASN A 496 -17.59 16.73 -24.99
C ASN A 496 -17.51 16.71 -23.46
N ILE A 497 -17.00 17.79 -22.86
CA ILE A 497 -16.93 17.97 -21.40
C ILE A 497 -18.23 18.64 -20.95
N PRO A 498 -19.04 18.05 -20.05
CA PRO A 498 -20.33 18.57 -19.61
C PRO A 498 -20.19 19.70 -18.58
N VAL A 499 -19.37 20.70 -18.89
CA VAL A 499 -19.10 21.86 -18.03
C VAL A 499 -20.09 23.00 -18.27
N TRP A 500 -20.57 23.56 -17.17
CA TRP A 500 -21.53 24.67 -17.12
C TRP A 500 -21.01 25.74 -16.17
N TYR A 501 -21.53 26.96 -16.32
CA TYR A 501 -21.23 28.05 -15.41
C TYR A 501 -22.50 28.62 -14.80
N ARG A 502 -22.48 28.92 -13.50
CA ARG A 502 -23.52 29.68 -12.81
C ARG A 502 -22.88 30.84 -12.07
N TYR A 503 -23.55 31.98 -11.99
CA TYR A 503 -23.11 33.06 -11.10
C TYR A 503 -24.00 33.12 -9.87
N PHE A 504 -23.42 33.48 -8.73
CA PHE A 504 -24.11 33.60 -7.45
C PHE A 504 -24.03 35.03 -6.91
N ASP A 505 -25.19 35.66 -6.72
CA ASP A 505 -25.32 36.96 -6.07
C ASP A 505 -25.62 36.74 -4.58
N VAL A 506 -24.58 36.87 -3.74
CA VAL A 506 -24.67 36.66 -2.28
C VAL A 506 -25.69 37.58 -1.62
N GLN A 507 -25.82 38.84 -2.08
CA GLN A 507 -26.74 39.80 -1.47
C GLN A 507 -28.19 39.47 -1.76
N LYS A 508 -28.47 38.96 -2.96
CA LYS A 508 -29.82 38.56 -3.37
C LYS A 508 -30.14 37.10 -3.04
N ASN A 509 -29.17 36.35 -2.51
CA ASN A 509 -29.22 34.90 -2.35
C ASN A 509 -29.73 34.21 -3.64
N TYR A 510 -29.15 34.60 -4.78
CA TYR A 510 -29.61 34.19 -6.10
C TYR A 510 -28.53 33.43 -6.86
N LEU A 511 -28.82 32.19 -7.24
CA LEU A 511 -28.00 31.40 -8.16
C LEU A 511 -28.63 31.41 -9.56
N SER A 512 -27.87 31.80 -10.58
CA SER A 512 -28.37 31.89 -11.96
C SER A 512 -28.77 30.53 -12.54
N GLN A 513 -29.41 30.51 -13.71
CA GLN A 513 -29.48 29.29 -14.54
C GLN A 513 -28.10 28.94 -15.12
N ASP A 514 -27.98 27.78 -15.74
CA ASP A 514 -26.73 27.35 -16.38
C ASP A 514 -26.44 28.15 -17.65
N TYR A 515 -25.17 28.53 -17.82
CA TYR A 515 -24.60 29.16 -19.01
C TYR A 515 -23.70 28.22 -19.81
#